data_AF-A0AAE3R5Y5-F1
#
_entry.id   AF-A0AAE3R5Y5-F1
#
_cell.length_a   1.000
_cell.length_b   1.000
_cell.length_c   1.000
_cell.angle_alpha   90.00
_cell.angle_beta   90.00
_cell.angle_gamma   90.00
#
_symmetry.space_group_name_H-M   'P 1'
#
loop_
_entity.id
_entity.type
_entity.pdbx_description
1 polymer ?
#
loop_
_entity_poly.entity_id
_entity_poly.type
_entity_poly.pdbx_seq_one_letter_code
_entity_poly.pdbx_strand_id
1 'polypeptide(L)'
;MENMNEMANLHLAGATVRHISPFKDLPVHRNNQELSADFYKKWVNPYYMDIVSYYSVDWIESVKAIKHEITPDLCLLLLGDFNWRTRLVGSYFAAVKGYTDLIECIGTHLIKSEVCCVGHIYALTLAFFNTNQCIQYLHQYLDYYLTKPSLYFDQKVVIEAMVFIDRQNQSNHITQHMDSWKAFVNEQTKIEKQQAQALAKFIKDSKGENTLKNYQDFQENEQSKAALLSTDFFDKQIPIIQELSQYNNSH
;
A
#
# COMPACT_ATOMS: atom_id res chain seq x y z
N MET A 1 -4.85 10.92 30.46
CA MET A 1 -3.82 9.89 30.20
C MET A 1 -4.31 8.86 29.18
N GLU A 2 -5.57 8.39 29.25
CA GLU A 2 -6.16 7.48 28.24
C GLU A 2 -6.05 7.99 26.79
N ASN A 3 -6.33 9.26 26.55
CA ASN A 3 -6.25 9.87 25.21
C ASN A 3 -4.81 9.85 24.62
N MET A 4 -3.78 10.00 25.46
CA MET A 4 -2.38 9.96 24.99
C MET A 4 -1.92 8.54 24.65
N ASN A 5 -2.35 7.55 25.44
CA ASN A 5 -2.06 6.14 25.15
C ASN A 5 -2.79 5.67 23.90
N GLU A 6 -4.05 6.09 23.71
CA GLU A 6 -4.81 5.82 22.49
C GLU A 6 -4.16 6.44 21.25
N MET A 7 -3.72 7.71 21.34
CA MET A 7 -2.98 8.35 20.24
C MET A 7 -1.66 7.64 19.94
N ALA A 8 -0.91 7.22 20.95
CA ALA A 8 0.33 6.48 20.79
C ALA A 8 0.09 5.12 20.10
N ASN A 9 -0.94 4.38 20.53
CA ASN A 9 -1.31 3.10 19.93
C ASN A 9 -1.71 3.27 18.45
N LEU A 10 -2.49 4.30 18.13
CA LEU A 10 -2.91 4.58 16.76
C LEU A 10 -1.71 4.99 15.88
N HIS A 11 -0.76 5.74 16.42
CA HIS A 11 0.48 6.05 15.72
C HIS A 11 1.33 4.79 15.44
N LEU A 12 1.50 3.91 16.44
CA LEU A 12 2.24 2.64 16.31
C LEU A 12 1.61 1.71 15.27
N ALA A 13 0.28 1.69 15.22
CA ALA A 13 -0.54 0.97 14.25
C ALA A 13 -0.48 1.53 12.82
N GLY A 14 0.04 2.76 12.63
CA GLY A 14 0.10 3.45 11.35
C GLY A 14 -1.12 4.30 11.00
N ALA A 15 -2.05 4.51 11.94
CA ALA A 15 -3.21 5.40 11.76
C ALA A 15 -2.84 6.86 12.08
N THR A 16 -1.88 7.39 11.31
CA THR A 16 -1.29 8.72 11.51
C THR A 16 -2.10 9.86 10.87
N VAL A 17 -2.94 9.54 9.88
CA VAL A 17 -3.82 10.50 9.21
C VAL A 17 -5.27 10.29 9.67
N ARG A 18 -5.93 11.38 10.08
CA ARG A 18 -7.35 11.38 10.46
C ARG A 18 -8.16 12.07 9.37
N HIS A 19 -8.69 11.31 8.43
CA HIS A 19 -9.68 11.80 7.46
C HIS A 19 -11.05 11.19 7.74
N ILE A 20 -12.10 11.98 7.60
CA ILE A 20 -13.46 11.45 7.61
C ILE A 20 -13.69 10.85 6.23
N SER A 21 -13.63 9.53 6.17
CA SER A 21 -13.90 8.75 4.97
C SER A 21 -15.40 8.39 4.89
N PRO A 22 -16.04 8.46 3.70
CA PRO A 22 -17.39 7.91 3.51
C PRO A 22 -17.43 6.39 3.74
N PHE A 23 -16.26 5.74 3.78
CA PHE A 23 -16.11 4.30 3.96
C PHE A 23 -15.94 3.87 5.41
N LYS A 24 -16.07 4.79 6.37
CA LYS A 24 -15.89 4.53 7.80
C LYS A 24 -16.75 3.36 8.29
N ASP A 25 -17.98 3.27 7.81
CA ASP A 25 -18.96 2.29 8.28
C ASP A 25 -19.00 1.02 7.42
N LEU A 26 -18.12 0.89 6.41
CA LEU A 26 -18.00 -0.37 5.68
C LEU A 26 -17.62 -1.51 6.65
N PRO A 27 -18.35 -2.64 6.62
CA PRO A 27 -18.05 -3.78 7.48
C PRO A 27 -16.69 -4.32 7.11
N VAL A 28 -15.83 -4.51 8.12
CA VAL A 28 -14.49 -5.04 7.91
C VAL A 28 -14.20 -6.06 9.00
N HIS A 29 -13.54 -7.15 8.63
CA HIS A 29 -13.10 -8.12 9.61
C HIS A 29 -12.16 -7.46 10.63
N ARG A 30 -12.36 -7.78 11.90
CA ARG A 30 -11.58 -7.29 13.04
C ARG A 30 -11.37 -8.45 13.99
N ASN A 31 -10.15 -8.55 14.50
CA ASN A 31 -9.88 -9.50 15.57
C ASN A 31 -10.59 -9.04 16.84
N ASN A 32 -11.13 -10.01 17.59
CA ASN A 32 -11.72 -9.75 18.91
C ASN A 32 -10.66 -9.65 20.01
N GLN A 33 -9.43 -10.07 19.73
CA GLN A 33 -8.31 -10.13 20.67
C GLN A 33 -7.03 -9.67 19.98
N GLU A 34 -6.12 -9.08 20.75
CA GLU A 34 -4.79 -8.74 20.28
C GLU A 34 -3.97 -9.99 19.95
N LEU A 35 -3.15 -9.91 18.90
CA LEU A 35 -2.24 -10.97 18.54
C LEU A 35 -1.07 -11.02 19.55
N SER A 36 -0.68 -12.23 19.95
CA SER A 36 0.40 -12.40 20.93
C SER A 36 1.78 -12.01 20.37
N ALA A 37 2.73 -11.71 21.27
CA ALA A 37 4.11 -11.43 20.87
C ALA A 37 4.75 -12.59 20.08
N ASP A 38 4.45 -13.84 20.45
CA ASP A 38 4.94 -15.02 19.73
C ASP A 38 4.34 -15.12 18.32
N PHE A 39 3.08 -14.70 18.15
CA PHE A 39 2.45 -14.61 16.84
C PHE A 39 3.18 -13.60 15.96
N TYR A 40 3.44 -12.39 16.48
CA TYR A 40 4.21 -11.37 15.78
C TYR A 40 5.61 -11.85 15.41
N LYS A 41 6.30 -12.51 16.34
CA LYS A 41 7.66 -13.03 16.14
C LYS A 41 7.71 -14.06 15.00
N LYS A 42 6.69 -14.91 14.87
CA LYS A 42 6.63 -15.94 13.83
C LYS A 42 6.17 -15.36 12.48
N TRP A 43 5.08 -14.60 12.49
CA TRP A 43 4.34 -14.31 11.26
C TRP A 43 4.53 -12.91 10.72
N VAL A 44 5.06 -11.98 11.50
CA VAL A 44 5.08 -10.56 11.11
C VAL A 44 6.51 -10.07 11.00
N ASN A 45 7.28 -10.17 12.09
CA ASN A 45 8.63 -9.63 12.22
C ASN A 45 9.60 -10.08 11.11
N PRO A 46 9.59 -11.35 10.63
CA PRO A 46 10.51 -11.78 9.58
C PRO A 46 10.20 -11.21 8.19
N TYR A 47 9.03 -10.59 8.02
CA TYR A 47 8.46 -10.35 6.69
C TYR A 47 8.11 -8.89 6.42
N TYR A 48 7.57 -8.16 7.40
CA TYR A 48 6.90 -6.90 7.12
C TYR A 48 7.80 -5.79 6.56
N MET A 49 9.13 -5.86 6.78
CA MET A 49 10.10 -4.93 6.21
C MET A 49 10.69 -5.40 4.88
N ASP A 50 10.73 -6.72 4.65
CA ASP A 50 11.49 -7.32 3.56
C ASP A 50 10.61 -7.82 2.42
N ILE A 51 9.34 -8.17 2.68
CA ILE A 51 8.37 -8.50 1.64
C ILE A 51 8.34 -7.37 0.61
N VAL A 52 8.40 -7.74 -0.67
CA VAL A 52 8.51 -6.86 -1.84
C VAL A 52 9.73 -5.95 -1.90
N SER A 53 10.71 -6.11 -0.98
CA SER A 53 11.98 -5.39 -1.03
C SER A 53 12.80 -5.80 -2.25
N TYR A 54 13.48 -4.82 -2.86
CA TYR A 54 14.43 -5.05 -3.95
C TYR A 54 15.85 -5.35 -3.47
N TYR A 55 16.12 -5.16 -2.17
CA TYR A 55 17.47 -5.24 -1.61
C TYR A 55 17.81 -6.61 -1.03
N SER A 56 16.80 -7.43 -0.72
CA SER A 56 16.95 -8.79 -0.23
C SER A 56 15.90 -9.70 -0.86
N VAL A 57 16.34 -10.90 -1.24
CA VAL A 57 15.47 -11.99 -1.72
C VAL A 57 15.34 -13.12 -0.69
N ASP A 58 16.00 -12.99 0.48
CA ASP A 58 16.02 -14.04 1.51
C ASP A 58 14.62 -14.33 2.06
N TRP A 59 13.74 -13.33 2.03
CA TRP A 59 12.35 -13.49 2.43
C TRP A 59 11.57 -14.44 1.50
N ILE A 60 11.99 -14.62 0.24
CA ILE A 60 11.34 -15.54 -0.71
C ILE A 60 11.51 -16.98 -0.21
N GLU A 61 12.73 -17.36 0.16
CA GLU A 61 13.02 -18.69 0.69
C GLU A 61 12.38 -18.91 2.06
N SER A 62 12.31 -17.88 2.90
CA SER A 62 11.61 -17.98 4.18
C SER A 62 10.09 -18.15 4.00
N VAL A 63 9.46 -17.51 3.00
CA VAL A 63 8.06 -17.75 2.65
C VAL A 63 7.85 -19.15 2.09
N LYS A 64 8.76 -19.66 1.23
CA LYS A 64 8.71 -21.04 0.72
C LYS A 64 8.68 -22.05 1.86
N ALA A 65 9.54 -21.88 2.88
CA ALA A 65 9.64 -22.78 4.02
C ALA A 65 8.32 -22.89 4.81
N ILE A 66 7.63 -21.77 5.04
CA ILE A 66 6.39 -21.73 5.83
C ILE A 66 5.12 -21.86 4.98
N LYS A 67 5.21 -21.93 3.64
CA LYS A 67 4.05 -21.83 2.74
C LYS A 67 2.94 -22.83 3.06
N HIS A 68 3.31 -24.02 3.53
CA HIS A 68 2.36 -25.07 3.89
C HIS A 68 1.55 -24.75 5.16
N GLU A 69 2.08 -23.89 6.03
CA GLU A 69 1.43 -23.44 7.26
C GLU A 69 0.51 -22.22 7.07
N ILE A 70 0.60 -21.54 5.92
CA ILE A 70 -0.20 -20.35 5.63
C ILE A 70 -1.64 -20.78 5.29
N THR A 71 -2.58 -20.58 6.22
CA THR A 71 -4.00 -20.90 6.07
C THR A 71 -4.86 -19.64 5.83
N PRO A 72 -6.10 -19.78 5.33
CA PRO A 72 -7.02 -18.64 5.22
C PRO A 72 -7.28 -17.96 6.57
N ASP A 73 -7.44 -18.75 7.65
CA ASP A 73 -7.65 -18.22 9.01
C ASP A 73 -6.46 -17.41 9.51
N LEU A 74 -5.23 -17.85 9.19
CA LEU A 74 -4.02 -17.09 9.51
C LEU A 74 -4.02 -15.73 8.79
N CYS A 75 -4.32 -15.73 7.49
CA CYS A 75 -4.40 -14.49 6.72
C CYS A 75 -5.51 -13.57 7.27
N LEU A 76 -6.64 -14.14 7.67
CA LEU A 76 -7.76 -13.39 8.24
C LEU A 76 -7.38 -12.77 9.60
N LEU A 77 -6.68 -13.49 10.47
CA LEU A 77 -6.12 -12.95 11.72
C LEU A 77 -5.13 -11.81 11.48
N LEU A 78 -4.27 -11.94 10.47
CA LEU A 78 -3.32 -10.89 10.09
C LEU A 78 -4.03 -9.64 9.55
N LEU A 79 -5.08 -9.81 8.73
CA LEU A 79 -5.86 -8.71 8.16
C LEU A 79 -6.77 -8.04 9.20
N GLY A 80 -7.31 -8.81 10.15
CA GLY A 80 -8.20 -8.33 11.20
C GLY A 80 -7.53 -7.48 12.27
N ASP A 81 -6.20 -7.52 12.36
CA ASP A 81 -5.44 -6.70 13.29
C ASP A 81 -5.34 -5.25 12.79
N PHE A 82 -5.48 -4.29 13.71
CA PHE A 82 -5.40 -2.86 13.38
C PHE A 82 -3.94 -2.42 13.38
N ASN A 83 -3.15 -2.96 12.46
CA ASN A 83 -1.72 -2.66 12.32
C ASN A 83 -1.30 -2.84 10.85
N TRP A 84 -0.65 -1.84 10.26
CA TRP A 84 -0.23 -1.93 8.86
C TRP A 84 0.71 -3.11 8.57
N ARG A 85 1.56 -3.49 9.54
CA ARG A 85 2.55 -4.57 9.39
C ARG A 85 1.88 -5.92 9.23
N THR A 86 0.87 -6.19 10.04
CA THR A 86 0.14 -7.46 10.01
C THR A 86 -0.71 -7.56 8.75
N ARG A 87 -1.42 -6.49 8.38
CA ARG A 87 -2.22 -6.47 7.16
C ARG A 87 -1.40 -6.60 5.89
N LEU A 88 -0.19 -6.03 5.87
CA LEU A 88 0.77 -6.20 4.77
C LEU A 88 1.08 -7.68 4.55
N VAL A 89 1.53 -8.36 5.61
CA VAL A 89 1.87 -9.79 5.53
C VAL A 89 0.63 -10.62 5.18
N GLY A 90 -0.52 -10.36 5.81
CA GLY A 90 -1.76 -11.10 5.55
C GLY A 90 -2.24 -10.99 4.09
N SER A 91 -2.20 -9.79 3.52
CA SER A 91 -2.56 -9.56 2.11
C SER A 91 -1.60 -10.25 1.15
N TYR A 92 -0.31 -10.20 1.43
CA TYR A 92 0.71 -10.86 0.60
C TYR A 92 0.58 -12.39 0.66
N PHE A 93 0.40 -12.95 1.86
CA PHE A 93 0.19 -14.38 2.07
C PHE A 93 -1.08 -14.89 1.38
N ALA A 94 -2.17 -14.11 1.41
CA ALA A 94 -3.37 -14.43 0.66
C ALA A 94 -3.09 -14.56 -0.85
N ALA A 95 -2.28 -13.66 -1.42
CA ALA A 95 -1.86 -13.73 -2.83
C ALA A 95 -1.02 -14.99 -3.11
N VAL A 96 0.01 -15.25 -2.30
CA VAL A 96 0.88 -16.44 -2.42
C VAL A 96 0.09 -17.75 -2.36
N LYS A 97 -0.98 -17.79 -1.58
CA LYS A 97 -1.81 -19.00 -1.43
C LYS A 97 -3.01 -19.08 -2.37
N GLY A 98 -3.30 -18.02 -3.12
CA GLY A 98 -4.48 -18.00 -3.99
C GLY A 98 -5.81 -17.89 -3.24
N TYR A 99 -5.84 -17.31 -2.03
CA TYR A 99 -7.05 -17.22 -1.21
C TYR A 99 -7.98 -16.10 -1.68
N THR A 100 -8.69 -16.34 -2.79
CA THR A 100 -9.63 -15.39 -3.40
C THR A 100 -10.83 -15.05 -2.50
N ASP A 101 -11.19 -15.90 -1.55
CA ASP A 101 -12.27 -15.64 -0.58
C ASP A 101 -11.96 -14.43 0.33
N LEU A 102 -10.70 -13.99 0.37
CA LEU A 102 -10.25 -12.82 1.14
C LEU A 102 -10.26 -11.51 0.32
N ILE A 103 -10.64 -11.55 -0.96
CA ILE A 103 -10.69 -10.35 -1.84
C ILE A 103 -11.57 -9.26 -1.22
N GLU A 104 -12.72 -9.61 -0.67
CA GLU A 104 -13.63 -8.64 -0.04
C GLU A 104 -12.99 -7.94 1.15
N CYS A 105 -12.32 -8.69 2.02
CA CYS A 105 -11.62 -8.15 3.19
C CYS A 105 -10.47 -7.21 2.77
N ILE A 106 -9.64 -7.64 1.83
CA ILE A 106 -8.49 -6.88 1.32
C ILE A 106 -8.96 -5.60 0.59
N GLY A 107 -9.93 -5.73 -0.30
CA GLY A 107 -10.51 -4.60 -1.02
C GLY A 107 -11.17 -3.58 -0.10
N THR A 108 -11.86 -4.04 0.93
CA THR A 108 -12.43 -3.16 1.96
C THR A 108 -11.33 -2.42 2.73
N HIS A 109 -10.24 -3.09 3.12
CA HIS A 109 -9.11 -2.41 3.76
C HIS A 109 -8.48 -1.33 2.88
N LEU A 110 -8.33 -1.60 1.57
CA LEU A 110 -7.83 -0.62 0.61
C LEU A 110 -8.72 0.63 0.59
N ILE A 111 -10.02 0.45 0.38
CA ILE A 111 -10.96 1.58 0.32
C ILE A 111 -11.01 2.35 1.65
N LYS A 112 -10.98 1.67 2.79
CA LYS A 112 -11.01 2.35 4.10
C LYS A 112 -9.73 3.16 4.36
N SER A 113 -8.57 2.71 3.87
CA SER A 113 -7.27 3.39 4.02
C SER A 113 -6.98 3.85 5.46
N GLU A 114 -7.15 2.95 6.42
CA GLU A 114 -7.11 3.30 7.85
C GLU A 114 -5.71 3.36 8.45
N VAL A 115 -4.74 2.74 7.79
CA VAL A 115 -3.35 2.64 8.23
C VAL A 115 -2.41 2.88 7.04
N CYS A 116 -1.26 3.50 7.31
CA CYS A 116 -0.27 3.85 6.29
C CYS A 116 0.49 2.61 5.76
N CYS A 117 1.30 2.80 4.72
CA CYS A 117 2.34 1.86 4.28
C CYS A 117 1.84 0.47 3.81
N VAL A 118 0.56 0.32 3.44
CA VAL A 118 0.03 -0.99 3.04
C VAL A 118 -0.87 -0.97 1.81
N GLY A 119 -1.33 0.20 1.34
CA GLY A 119 -2.23 0.28 0.19
C GLY A 119 -1.61 -0.27 -1.09
N HIS A 120 -0.30 -0.07 -1.29
CA HIS A 120 0.45 -0.69 -2.40
C HIS A 120 0.38 -2.23 -2.40
N ILE A 121 0.33 -2.88 -1.24
CA ILE A 121 0.24 -4.35 -1.14
C ILE A 121 -1.18 -4.83 -1.39
N TYR A 122 -2.20 -4.11 -0.92
CA TYR A 122 -3.57 -4.43 -1.31
C TYR A 122 -3.74 -4.30 -2.83
N ALA A 123 -3.23 -3.21 -3.42
CA ALA A 123 -3.27 -3.01 -4.87
C ALA A 123 -2.54 -4.13 -5.63
N LEU A 124 -1.37 -4.56 -5.14
CA LEU A 124 -0.62 -5.70 -5.68
C LEU A 124 -1.44 -6.99 -5.62
N THR A 125 -2.03 -7.33 -4.46
CA THR A 125 -2.82 -8.54 -4.29
C THR A 125 -4.07 -8.52 -5.19
N LEU A 126 -4.76 -7.38 -5.29
CA LEU A 126 -5.93 -7.23 -6.16
C LEU A 126 -5.55 -7.31 -7.65
N ALA A 127 -4.43 -6.72 -8.07
CA ALA A 127 -3.91 -6.82 -9.43
C ALA A 127 -3.44 -8.24 -9.77
N PHE A 128 -2.90 -8.97 -8.79
CA PHE A 128 -2.54 -10.38 -8.95
C PHE A 128 -3.78 -11.26 -9.15
N PHE A 129 -4.81 -11.09 -8.33
CA PHE A 129 -6.05 -11.86 -8.47
C PHE A 129 -6.86 -11.47 -9.71
N ASN A 130 -6.82 -10.20 -10.12
CA ASN A 130 -7.37 -9.69 -11.37
C ASN A 130 -8.82 -10.13 -11.67
N THR A 131 -9.67 -10.17 -10.63
CA THR A 131 -11.10 -10.48 -10.80
C THR A 131 -11.90 -9.18 -11.03
N ASN A 132 -13.12 -9.30 -11.54
CA ASN A 132 -14.03 -8.15 -11.65
C ASN A 132 -14.24 -7.45 -10.29
N GLN A 133 -14.31 -8.22 -9.20
CA GLN A 133 -14.44 -7.65 -7.86
C GLN A 133 -13.18 -6.87 -7.45
N CYS A 134 -12.00 -7.37 -7.77
CA CYS A 134 -10.73 -6.65 -7.55
C CYS A 134 -10.72 -5.31 -8.28
N ILE A 135 -11.08 -5.30 -9.56
CA ILE A 135 -11.14 -4.11 -10.40
C ILE A 135 -12.15 -3.09 -9.83
N GLN A 136 -13.31 -3.54 -9.34
CA GLN A 136 -14.28 -2.69 -8.67
C GLN A 136 -13.73 -2.00 -7.42
N TYR A 137 -12.96 -2.71 -6.58
CA TYR A 137 -12.31 -2.11 -5.41
C TYR A 137 -11.28 -1.03 -5.80
N LEU A 138 -10.50 -1.26 -6.86
CA LEU A 138 -9.56 -0.27 -7.38
C LEU A 138 -10.30 0.96 -7.94
N HIS A 139 -11.42 0.78 -8.64
CA HIS A 139 -12.28 1.90 -9.09
C HIS A 139 -12.78 2.74 -7.92
N GLN A 140 -13.43 2.11 -6.94
CA GLN A 140 -14.01 2.81 -5.79
C GLN A 140 -12.95 3.59 -5.00
N TYR A 141 -11.74 3.04 -4.87
CA TYR A 141 -10.62 3.75 -4.28
C TYR A 141 -10.28 5.00 -5.09
N LEU A 142 -10.06 4.87 -6.40
CA LEU A 142 -9.62 5.96 -7.27
C LEU A 142 -10.69 7.05 -7.40
N ASP A 143 -11.96 6.67 -7.53
CA ASP A 143 -13.11 7.60 -7.60
C ASP A 143 -13.12 8.57 -6.42
N TYR A 144 -12.77 8.09 -5.23
CA TYR A 144 -12.72 8.92 -4.03
C TYR A 144 -11.36 9.59 -3.84
N TYR A 145 -10.26 8.84 -3.79
CA TYR A 145 -8.98 9.35 -3.31
C TYR A 145 -8.23 10.22 -4.32
N LEU A 146 -8.54 10.14 -5.62
CA LEU A 146 -8.04 11.13 -6.59
C LEU A 146 -8.64 12.52 -6.37
N THR A 147 -9.80 12.62 -5.71
CA THR A 147 -10.39 13.92 -5.32
C THR A 147 -9.76 14.52 -4.07
N LYS A 148 -8.79 13.83 -3.45
CA LYS A 148 -8.17 14.20 -2.17
C LYS A 148 -6.65 14.42 -2.31
N PRO A 149 -6.20 15.43 -3.07
CA PRO A 149 -4.78 15.68 -3.32
C PRO A 149 -3.95 16.02 -2.06
N SER A 150 -4.60 16.38 -0.96
CA SER A 150 -3.94 16.61 0.33
C SER A 150 -3.69 15.34 1.15
N LEU A 151 -4.27 14.19 0.75
CA LEU A 151 -4.02 12.90 1.39
C LEU A 151 -2.88 12.19 0.66
N TYR A 152 -1.74 12.06 1.32
CA TYR A 152 -0.56 11.34 0.82
C TYR A 152 -0.72 9.84 1.07
N PHE A 153 -1.66 9.20 0.37
CA PHE A 153 -1.91 7.76 0.44
C PHE A 153 -1.27 7.06 -0.77
N ASP A 154 -1.84 5.92 -1.16
CA ASP A 154 -1.36 5.03 -2.22
C ASP A 154 -2.03 5.32 -3.58
N GLN A 155 -2.52 6.54 -3.85
CA GLN A 155 -3.23 6.87 -5.09
C GLN A 155 -2.46 6.50 -6.35
N LYS A 156 -1.15 6.84 -6.39
CA LYS A 156 -0.29 6.57 -7.54
C LYS A 156 -0.19 5.07 -7.83
N VAL A 157 0.14 4.26 -6.82
CA VAL A 157 0.31 2.81 -7.01
C VAL A 157 -1.02 2.12 -7.32
N VAL A 158 -2.15 2.62 -6.81
CA VAL A 158 -3.48 2.08 -7.15
C VAL A 158 -3.85 2.36 -8.61
N ILE A 159 -3.55 3.56 -9.15
CA ILE A 159 -3.78 3.81 -10.58
C ILE A 159 -2.80 3.04 -11.45
N GLU A 160 -1.55 2.85 -11.02
CA GLU A 160 -0.57 2.00 -11.70
C GLU A 160 -1.01 0.52 -11.73
N ALA A 161 -1.69 0.04 -10.69
CA ALA A 161 -2.32 -1.28 -10.69
C ALA A 161 -3.36 -1.40 -11.81
N MET A 162 -4.15 -0.34 -12.05
CA MET A 162 -5.12 -0.30 -13.13
C MET A 162 -4.43 -0.29 -14.51
N VAL A 163 -3.33 0.45 -14.68
CA VAL A 163 -2.51 0.40 -15.92
C VAL A 163 -2.03 -1.03 -16.17
N PHE A 164 -1.52 -1.68 -15.12
CA PHE A 164 -1.03 -3.06 -15.20
C PHE A 164 -2.15 -3.99 -15.66
N ILE A 165 -3.33 -3.93 -15.02
CA ILE A 165 -4.51 -4.74 -15.35
C ILE A 165 -4.96 -4.50 -16.79
N ASP A 166 -5.05 -3.25 -17.22
CA ASP A 166 -5.46 -2.89 -18.58
C ASP A 166 -4.56 -3.53 -19.63
N ARG A 167 -3.24 -3.54 -19.37
CA ARG A 167 -2.28 -4.21 -20.25
C ARG A 167 -2.44 -5.73 -20.25
N GLN A 168 -2.69 -6.36 -19.09
CA GLN A 168 -2.90 -7.81 -19.02
C GLN A 168 -4.19 -8.25 -19.72
N ASN A 169 -5.26 -7.48 -19.57
CA ASN A 169 -6.60 -7.85 -20.03
C ASN A 169 -6.96 -7.26 -21.40
N GLN A 170 -6.09 -6.42 -21.98
CA GLN A 170 -6.38 -5.61 -23.18
C GLN A 170 -7.65 -4.76 -23.00
N SER A 171 -7.80 -4.17 -21.81
CA SER A 171 -8.92 -3.29 -21.43
C SER A 171 -8.49 -1.83 -21.34
N ASN A 172 -9.41 -0.95 -20.93
CA ASN A 172 -9.20 0.50 -20.84
C ASN A 172 -9.84 1.11 -19.58
N HIS A 173 -9.89 0.38 -18.47
CA HIS A 173 -10.43 0.78 -17.17
C HIS A 173 -9.85 2.12 -16.68
N ILE A 174 -8.58 2.41 -16.96
CA ILE A 174 -7.94 3.66 -16.54
C ILE A 174 -8.57 4.90 -17.17
N THR A 175 -9.20 4.78 -18.34
CA THR A 175 -9.69 5.92 -19.12
C THR A 175 -10.63 6.81 -18.31
N GLN A 176 -11.48 6.21 -17.47
CA GLN A 176 -12.42 6.95 -16.62
C GLN A 176 -11.74 7.76 -15.50
N HIS A 177 -10.50 7.44 -15.15
CA HIS A 177 -9.74 8.07 -14.07
C HIS A 177 -8.73 9.09 -14.57
N MET A 178 -8.46 9.16 -15.88
CA MET A 178 -7.36 9.97 -16.42
C MET A 178 -7.52 11.46 -16.13
N ASP A 179 -8.74 11.99 -16.17
CA ASP A 179 -8.96 13.41 -15.89
C ASP A 179 -8.86 13.71 -14.39
N SER A 180 -9.38 12.83 -13.54
CA SER A 180 -9.19 12.89 -12.08
C SER A 180 -7.72 12.78 -11.70
N TRP A 181 -6.95 11.92 -12.37
CA TRP A 181 -5.51 11.77 -12.16
C TRP A 181 -4.74 13.04 -12.55
N LYS A 182 -5.02 13.63 -13.71
CA LYS A 182 -4.41 14.91 -14.12
C LYS A 182 -4.72 16.01 -13.11
N ALA A 183 -5.97 16.11 -12.67
CA ALA A 183 -6.39 17.08 -11.66
C ALA A 183 -5.65 16.85 -10.33
N PHE A 184 -5.58 15.60 -9.87
CA PHE A 184 -4.86 15.19 -8.67
C PHE A 184 -3.39 15.60 -8.72
N VAL A 185 -2.66 15.22 -9.78
CA VAL A 185 -1.23 15.53 -9.95
C VAL A 185 -1.00 17.05 -9.98
N ASN A 186 -1.85 17.79 -10.68
CA ASN A 186 -1.75 19.25 -10.73
C ASN A 186 -1.92 19.89 -9.35
N GLU A 187 -2.91 19.46 -8.57
CA GLU A 187 -3.14 19.99 -7.23
C GLU A 187 -2.05 19.56 -6.25
N GLN A 188 -1.61 18.29 -6.28
CA GLN A 188 -0.52 17.80 -5.45
C GLN A 188 0.79 18.56 -5.75
N THR A 189 1.10 18.80 -7.02
CA THR A 189 2.27 19.60 -7.44
C THR A 189 2.20 21.03 -6.88
N LYS A 190 1.01 21.66 -6.84
CA LYS A 190 0.85 22.99 -6.24
C LYS A 190 1.12 22.95 -4.74
N ILE A 191 0.56 21.97 -4.03
CA ILE A 191 0.75 21.78 -2.58
C ILE A 191 2.25 21.56 -2.28
N GLU A 192 2.91 20.67 -3.00
CA GLU A 192 4.33 20.37 -2.83
C GLU A 192 5.21 21.59 -3.12
N LYS A 193 4.92 22.37 -4.16
CA LYS A 193 5.63 23.61 -4.45
C LYS A 193 5.50 24.63 -3.31
N GLN A 194 4.30 24.79 -2.74
CA GLN A 194 4.10 25.68 -1.60
C GLN A 194 4.88 25.22 -0.37
N GLN A 195 4.85 23.92 -0.06
CA GLN A 195 5.61 23.34 1.05
C GLN A 195 7.12 23.48 0.83
N ALA A 196 7.60 23.19 -0.39
CA ALA A 196 9.01 23.30 -0.75
C ALA A 196 9.50 24.75 -0.67
N GLN A 197 8.69 25.74 -1.05
CA GLN A 197 9.01 27.16 -0.89
C GLN A 197 9.12 27.56 0.59
N ALA A 198 8.19 27.11 1.42
CA ALA A 198 8.23 27.37 2.87
C ALA A 198 9.48 26.76 3.52
N LEU A 199 9.81 25.52 3.15
CA LEU A 199 11.00 24.83 3.64
C LEU A 199 12.30 25.46 3.10
N ALA A 200 12.33 25.83 1.83
CA ALA A 200 13.46 26.52 1.21
C ALA A 200 13.80 27.83 1.94
N LYS A 201 12.77 28.61 2.31
CA LYS A 201 12.94 29.82 3.13
C LYS A 201 13.59 29.48 4.47
N PHE A 202 13.06 28.48 5.17
CA PHE A 202 13.64 28.03 6.44
C PHE A 202 15.08 27.53 6.30
N ILE A 203 15.40 26.73 5.28
CA ILE A 203 16.76 26.24 5.01
C ILE A 203 17.70 27.41 4.73
N LYS A 204 17.28 28.40 3.93
CA LYS A 204 18.08 29.59 3.65
C LYS A 204 18.43 30.33 4.94
N ASP A 205 17.43 30.55 5.78
CA ASP A 205 17.57 31.32 7.02
C ASP A 205 18.39 30.58 8.09
N SER A 206 18.36 29.24 8.11
CA SER A 206 18.97 28.41 9.17
C SER A 206 20.27 27.69 8.78
N LYS A 207 20.47 27.36 7.49
CA LYS A 207 21.57 26.51 7.00
C LYS A 207 22.37 27.12 5.85
N GLY A 208 21.95 28.27 5.31
CA GLY A 208 22.67 29.02 4.27
C GLY A 208 22.42 28.54 2.83
N GLU A 209 23.00 29.27 1.87
CA GLU A 209 22.65 29.16 0.45
C GLU A 209 23.12 27.87 -0.24
N ASN A 210 24.24 27.28 0.19
CA ASN A 210 24.74 26.03 -0.39
C ASN A 210 23.79 24.85 -0.11
N THR A 211 23.25 24.76 1.11
CA THR A 211 22.27 23.71 1.45
C THR A 211 20.94 23.92 0.73
N LEU A 212 20.53 25.17 0.52
CA LEU A 212 19.34 25.50 -0.27
C LEU A 212 19.48 25.00 -1.72
N LYS A 213 20.63 25.24 -2.35
CA LYS A 213 20.85 24.83 -3.75
C LYS A 213 20.76 23.32 -3.92
N ASN A 214 21.42 22.56 -3.05
CA ASN A 214 21.34 21.09 -3.06
C ASN A 214 19.90 20.57 -2.87
N TYR A 215 19.12 21.24 -2.03
CA TYR A 215 17.71 20.89 -1.81
C TYR A 215 16.86 21.15 -3.06
N GLN A 216 17.06 22.27 -3.75
CA GLN A 216 16.32 22.63 -4.97
C GLN A 216 16.62 21.65 -6.12
N ASP A 217 17.90 21.34 -6.35
CA ASP A 217 18.32 20.40 -7.39
C ASP A 217 17.72 18.99 -7.15
N PHE A 218 17.64 18.55 -5.89
CA PHE A 218 17.00 17.29 -5.51
C PHE A 218 15.48 17.29 -5.78
N GLN A 219 14.79 18.37 -5.40
CA GLN A 219 13.34 18.50 -5.56
C GLN A 219 12.90 18.49 -7.02
N GLU A 220 13.64 19.16 -7.92
CA GLU A 220 13.32 19.18 -9.35
C GLU A 220 13.40 17.77 -9.98
N ASN A 221 14.37 16.96 -9.56
CA ASN A 221 14.53 15.59 -10.05
C ASN A 221 13.37 14.68 -9.58
N GLU A 222 13.00 14.75 -8.31
CA GLU A 222 11.93 13.93 -7.73
C GLU A 222 10.54 14.26 -8.31
N GLN A 223 10.22 15.54 -8.52
CA GLN A 223 8.96 15.96 -9.14
C GLN A 223 8.80 15.40 -10.56
N SER A 224 9.88 15.33 -11.34
CA SER A 224 9.83 14.80 -12.70
C SER A 224 9.44 13.31 -12.74
N LYS A 225 9.88 12.52 -11.75
CA LYS A 225 9.59 11.08 -11.65
C LYS A 225 8.23 10.80 -11.04
N ALA A 226 7.77 11.64 -10.10
CA ALA A 226 6.50 11.46 -9.41
C ALA A 226 5.30 11.46 -10.38
N ALA A 227 5.34 12.30 -11.43
CA ALA A 227 4.26 12.45 -12.40
C ALA A 227 4.11 11.28 -13.39
N LEU A 228 5.14 10.46 -13.58
CA LEU A 228 5.12 9.35 -14.52
C LEU A 228 4.51 8.10 -13.87
N LEU A 229 3.47 7.56 -14.49
CA LEU A 229 2.92 6.25 -14.14
C LEU A 229 3.85 5.16 -14.67
N SER A 230 4.15 4.17 -13.84
CA SER A 230 4.93 2.99 -14.20
C SER A 230 4.28 1.72 -13.65
N THR A 231 4.41 0.61 -14.39
CA THR A 231 4.00 -0.71 -13.90
C THR A 231 5.15 -1.52 -13.33
N ASP A 232 6.36 -0.95 -13.22
CA ASP A 232 7.59 -1.66 -12.82
C ASP A 232 7.45 -2.44 -11.51
N PHE A 233 6.72 -1.88 -10.54
CA PHE A 233 6.44 -2.55 -9.27
C PHE A 233 5.68 -3.87 -9.49
N PHE A 234 4.58 -3.82 -10.24
CA PHE A 234 3.76 -4.99 -10.55
C PHE A 234 4.53 -5.98 -11.44
N ASP A 235 5.25 -5.47 -12.44
CA ASP A 235 6.06 -6.26 -13.37
C ASP A 235 7.14 -7.08 -12.67
N LYS A 236 7.68 -6.58 -11.56
CA LYS A 236 8.68 -7.29 -10.75
C LYS A 236 8.04 -8.21 -9.72
N GLN A 237 6.99 -7.78 -9.05
CA GLN A 237 6.45 -8.50 -7.89
C GLN A 237 5.48 -9.63 -8.26
N ILE A 238 4.67 -9.47 -9.32
CA ILE A 238 3.70 -10.50 -9.71
C ILE A 238 4.38 -11.81 -10.12
N PRO A 239 5.47 -11.82 -10.91
CA PRO A 239 6.20 -13.06 -11.21
C PRO A 239 6.69 -13.79 -9.95
N ILE A 240 7.12 -13.06 -8.93
CA ILE A 240 7.56 -13.65 -7.65
C ILE A 240 6.37 -14.31 -6.94
N ILE A 241 5.21 -13.65 -6.89
CA ILE A 241 3.99 -14.24 -6.30
C ILE A 241 3.57 -15.49 -7.08
N GLN A 242 3.66 -15.46 -8.41
CA GLN A 242 3.37 -16.62 -9.27
C GLN A 242 4.29 -17.80 -8.96
N GLU A 243 5.61 -17.56 -8.84
CA GLU A 243 6.59 -18.57 -8.44
C GLU A 243 6.25 -19.16 -7.07
N LEU A 244 6.05 -18.31 -6.07
CA LEU A 244 5.70 -18.73 -4.71
C LEU A 244 4.38 -19.52 -4.69
N SER A 245 3.38 -19.11 -5.49
CA SER A 245 2.10 -19.80 -5.58
C SER A 245 2.23 -21.19 -6.19
N GLN A 246 3.11 -21.38 -7.18
CA GLN A 246 3.34 -22.66 -7.85
C GLN A 246 4.31 -23.57 -7.08
N TYR A 247 5.10 -23.03 -6.16
CA TYR A 247 6.07 -23.78 -5.38
C TYR A 247 5.38 -24.85 -4.51
N ASN A 248 5.69 -26.12 -4.76
CA ASN A 248 5.30 -27.25 -3.92
C ASN A 248 6.56 -27.83 -3.28
N ASN A 249 6.59 -27.94 -1.95
CA ASN A 249 7.63 -28.69 -1.27
C ASN A 249 7.60 -30.12 -1.82
N SER A 250 8.66 -30.53 -2.52
CA SER A 250 8.91 -31.93 -2.79
C SER A 250 9.31 -32.55 -1.45
N HIS A 251 8.34 -33.07 -0.71
CA HIS A 251 8.56 -33.93 0.44
C HIS A 251 8.57 -35.39 -0.01
#